data_AF-A0A1W6L2M4-F1
#
_entry.id   AF-A0A1W6L2M4-F1
#
_cell.length_a   1.000
_cell.length_b   1.000
_cell.length_c   1.000
_cell.angle_alpha   90.00
_cell.angle_beta   90.00
_cell.angle_gamma   90.00
#
_symmetry.space_group_name_H-M   'P 1'
#
loop_
_entity.id
_entity.type
_entity.pdbx_description
1 polymer ?
#
loop_
_entity_poly.entity_id
_entity_poly.type
_entity_poly.pdbx_seq_one_letter_code
_entity_poly.pdbx_strand_id
1 'polypeptide(L)'
;MKKIDTGVRKVTPTFGRAAVITHVDKGGGTLVFENNAERLVARLLGLDPRVRHFRRQPFAVDLVERRLLRTAEERNIARQRYAGRPGPSLYTPDFSVEHGNCRLITIEVKLKGFPGQNADHERMTQAAEVLKHYGHEFLRVYIPDDLSHPLHANTGLMYLASMRKDVRPTTDVVDRVERLADDGARTVADYVTGLGISVDYLPSLLVHGVLSMDVITHRIEGRSPVTPAYGSLQHLELVDRLSA
;
A
#
# COMPACT_ATOMS: atom_id res chain seq x y z
N MET A 1 -1.95 29.54 10.96
CA MET A 1 -1.67 28.17 10.46
C MET A 1 -2.96 27.53 9.95
N LYS A 2 -3.12 27.38 8.63
CA LYS A 2 -4.25 26.61 8.06
C LYS A 2 -4.01 25.12 8.34
N LYS A 3 -4.97 24.46 8.98
CA LYS A 3 -4.98 23.00 9.17
C LYS A 3 -4.90 22.33 7.80
N ILE A 4 -3.82 21.61 7.54
CA ILE A 4 -3.71 20.71 6.40
C ILE A 4 -4.70 19.57 6.65
N ASP A 5 -5.76 19.50 5.86
CA ASP A 5 -6.67 18.36 5.86
C ASP A 5 -5.93 17.18 5.25
N THR A 6 -5.53 16.23 6.11
CA THR A 6 -4.80 15.02 5.68
C THR A 6 -5.74 13.95 5.13
N GLY A 7 -7.04 14.24 4.98
CA GLY A 7 -8.06 13.27 4.59
C GLY A 7 -8.29 12.18 5.65
N VAL A 8 -7.76 12.36 6.86
CA VAL A 8 -7.88 11.42 7.97
C VAL A 8 -8.84 11.98 9.01
N ARG A 9 -9.99 11.32 9.17
CA ARG A 9 -10.90 11.55 10.29
C ARG A 9 -10.81 10.37 11.25
N LYS A 10 -10.47 10.65 12.51
CA LYS A 10 -10.71 9.70 13.60
C LYS A 10 -12.20 9.72 13.88
N VAL A 11 -12.85 8.56 13.85
CA VAL A 11 -14.28 8.43 14.21
C VAL A 11 -14.45 7.72 15.54
N THR A 12 -15.57 8.04 16.19
CA THR A 12 -16.03 7.40 17.43
C THR A 12 -16.05 5.88 17.25
N PRO A 13 -15.53 5.10 18.22
CA PRO A 13 -15.30 3.68 18.06
C PRO A 13 -16.61 2.89 17.93
N THR A 14 -16.76 2.14 16.84
CA THR A 14 -17.65 0.97 16.79
C THR A 14 -16.85 -0.20 17.38
N PHE A 15 -17.31 -0.79 18.49
CA PHE A 15 -16.67 -1.93 19.17
C PHE A 15 -15.34 -1.68 19.90
N GLY A 16 -15.07 -0.45 20.35
CA GLY A 16 -13.98 -0.16 21.30
C GLY A 16 -12.56 -0.07 20.73
N ARG A 17 -12.36 -0.21 19.41
CA ARG A 17 -11.10 0.07 18.73
C ARG A 17 -11.19 1.35 17.90
N ALA A 18 -10.16 2.19 17.95
CA ALA A 18 -10.12 3.44 17.20
C ALA A 18 -9.99 3.13 15.69
N ALA A 19 -11.01 3.50 14.91
CA ALA A 19 -10.98 3.31 13.46
C ALA A 19 -10.44 4.56 12.76
N VAL A 20 -9.67 4.35 11.69
CA VAL A 20 -9.06 5.42 10.91
C VAL A 20 -9.68 5.44 9.52
N ILE A 21 -10.34 6.56 9.20
CA ILE A 21 -10.87 6.78 7.86
C ILE A 21 -9.76 7.27 6.94
N THR A 22 -9.65 6.71 5.74
CA THR A 22 -8.72 7.13 4.70
C THR A 22 -9.39 7.01 3.34
N HIS A 23 -9.33 8.07 2.54
CA HIS A 23 -9.80 8.06 1.16
C HIS A 23 -8.72 7.48 0.25
N VAL A 24 -9.07 6.52 -0.59
CA VAL A 24 -8.26 5.92 -1.66
C VAL A 24 -9.09 5.65 -2.91
N ASP A 25 -8.81 6.38 -3.99
CA ASP A 25 -9.57 6.29 -5.26
C ASP A 25 -9.63 4.87 -5.82
N LYS A 26 -8.45 4.22 -5.95
CA LYS A 26 -8.35 2.82 -6.40
C LYS A 26 -9.07 1.84 -5.48
N GLY A 27 -9.34 2.22 -4.23
CA GLY A 27 -10.09 1.43 -3.25
C GLY A 27 -11.61 1.66 -3.28
N GLY A 28 -12.13 2.48 -4.20
CA GLY A 28 -13.54 2.88 -4.24
C GLY A 28 -13.88 4.06 -3.33
N GLY A 29 -12.89 4.87 -2.94
CA GLY A 29 -13.07 6.07 -2.14
C GLY A 29 -12.77 5.85 -0.66
N THR A 30 -13.75 6.10 0.22
CA THR A 30 -13.51 6.15 1.67
C THR A 30 -13.46 4.76 2.31
N LEU A 31 -12.33 4.42 2.91
CA LEU A 31 -12.09 3.15 3.61
C LEU A 31 -11.84 3.37 5.10
N VAL A 32 -12.26 2.42 5.94
CA VAL A 32 -12.16 2.50 7.42
C VAL A 32 -11.25 1.40 7.98
N PHE A 33 -10.06 1.72 8.47
CA PHE A 33 -9.08 0.72 8.93
C PHE A 33 -9.03 0.61 10.45
N GLU A 34 -8.85 -0.61 10.96
CA GLU A 34 -8.66 -0.87 12.39
C GLU A 34 -7.19 -0.81 12.80
N ASN A 35 -6.26 -1.05 11.87
CA ASN A 35 -4.82 -1.01 12.12
C ASN A 35 -4.10 -0.10 11.12
N ASN A 36 -2.93 0.38 11.54
CA ASN A 36 -2.13 1.28 10.70
C ASN A 36 -1.43 0.57 9.54
N ALA A 37 -1.15 -0.74 9.67
CA ALA A 37 -0.44 -1.50 8.65
C ALA A 37 -1.29 -1.69 7.38
N GLU A 38 -2.54 -2.11 7.51
CA GLU A 38 -3.52 -2.16 6.42
C GLU A 38 -3.73 -0.78 5.80
N ARG A 39 -3.84 0.27 6.63
CA ARG A 39 -3.97 1.64 6.14
C ARG A 39 -2.77 2.04 5.29
N LEU A 40 -1.56 1.67 5.71
CA LEU A 40 -0.34 1.93 4.96
C LEU A 40 -0.36 1.17 3.63
N VAL A 41 -0.66 -0.13 3.64
CA VAL A 41 -0.77 -0.96 2.43
C VAL A 41 -1.81 -0.40 1.46
N ALA A 42 -2.97 0.06 1.94
CA ALA A 42 -3.97 0.69 1.09
C ALA A 42 -3.45 1.96 0.38
N ARG A 43 -2.60 2.76 1.05
CA ARG A 43 -1.94 3.92 0.41
C ARG A 43 -0.87 3.49 -0.60
N LEU A 44 -0.11 2.44 -0.29
CA LEU A 44 0.86 1.86 -1.24
C LEU A 44 0.14 1.35 -2.50
N LEU A 45 -0.98 0.64 -2.37
CA LEU A 45 -1.83 0.23 -3.49
C LEU A 45 -2.42 1.42 -4.25
N GLY A 46 -2.72 2.51 -3.53
CA GLY A 46 -3.09 3.80 -4.14
C GLY A 46 -2.01 4.36 -5.05
N LEU A 47 -0.74 4.26 -4.63
CA LEU A 47 0.42 4.78 -5.36
C LEU A 47 0.91 3.87 -6.49
N ASP A 48 0.80 2.54 -6.35
CA ASP A 48 1.34 1.59 -7.32
C ASP A 48 0.68 1.76 -8.70
N PRO A 49 1.44 2.11 -9.75
CA PRO A 49 0.90 2.41 -11.08
C PRO A 49 0.24 1.21 -11.76
N ARG A 50 0.57 -0.02 -11.34
CA ARG A 50 0.03 -1.26 -11.90
C ARG A 50 -1.32 -1.63 -11.30
N VAL A 51 -1.67 -1.09 -10.14
CA VAL A 51 -2.95 -1.36 -9.47
C VAL A 51 -4.06 -0.56 -10.15
N ARG A 52 -5.07 -1.27 -10.67
CA ARG A 52 -6.29 -0.66 -11.22
C ARG A 52 -7.32 -0.39 -10.13
N HIS A 53 -7.60 -1.42 -9.34
CA HIS A 53 -8.60 -1.39 -8.30
C HIS A 53 -8.20 -2.36 -7.18
N PHE A 54 -8.63 -2.09 -5.96
CA PHE A 54 -8.54 -3.05 -4.87
C PHE A 54 -9.74 -2.95 -3.93
N ARG A 55 -9.97 -4.02 -3.16
CA ARG A 55 -11.04 -4.11 -2.16
C ARG A 55 -10.49 -4.67 -0.87
N ARG A 56 -10.93 -4.10 0.26
CA ARG A 56 -10.63 -4.65 1.58
C ARG A 56 -11.60 -5.78 1.95
N GLN A 57 -11.11 -6.83 2.60
CA GLN A 57 -11.89 -7.98 3.07
C GLN A 57 -12.90 -8.47 2.02
N PRO A 58 -12.43 -8.75 0.79
CA PRO A 58 -13.26 -8.86 -0.41
C PRO A 58 -14.22 -10.06 -0.38
N PHE A 59 -13.85 -11.11 0.34
CA PHE A 59 -14.55 -12.38 0.49
C PHE A 59 -13.92 -13.15 1.65
N ALA A 60 -14.54 -14.26 2.08
CA ALA A 60 -13.87 -15.27 2.90
C ALA A 60 -13.54 -16.50 2.03
N VAL A 61 -12.51 -17.23 2.41
CA VAL A 61 -12.10 -18.52 1.87
C VAL A 61 -12.63 -19.58 2.83
N ASP A 62 -13.45 -20.47 2.31
CA ASP A 62 -13.86 -21.69 3.00
C ASP A 62 -12.76 -22.73 2.82
N LEU A 63 -12.07 -23.06 3.92
CA LEU A 63 -10.95 -23.99 3.93
C LEU A 63 -11.41 -25.46 3.96
N VAL A 64 -12.67 -25.70 4.34
CA VAL A 64 -13.26 -27.04 4.41
C VAL A 64 -13.82 -27.43 3.04
N GLU A 65 -14.67 -26.57 2.47
CA GLU A 65 -15.30 -26.79 1.16
C GLU A 65 -14.48 -26.24 -0.02
N ARG A 66 -13.33 -25.62 0.25
CA ARG A 66 -12.38 -25.10 -0.75
C ARG A 66 -13.02 -24.14 -1.76
N ARG A 67 -13.83 -23.19 -1.26
CA ARG A 67 -14.55 -22.21 -2.09
C ARG A 67 -14.47 -20.79 -1.57
N LEU A 68 -14.74 -19.81 -2.43
CA LEU A 68 -14.86 -18.40 -2.04
C LEU A 68 -16.30 -18.06 -1.62
N LEU A 69 -16.44 -17.46 -0.44
CA LEU A 69 -17.68 -16.95 0.12
C LEU A 69 -17.71 -15.42 -0.02
N ARG A 70 -18.53 -14.92 -0.94
CA ARG A 70 -18.58 -13.51 -1.34
C ARG A 70 -19.66 -12.73 -0.58
N THR A 71 -20.66 -13.41 -0.02
CA THR A 71 -21.76 -12.75 0.70
C THR A 71 -21.68 -12.95 2.21
N ALA A 72 -22.39 -12.11 2.97
CA ALA A 72 -22.52 -12.30 4.41
C ALA A 72 -23.31 -13.58 4.75
N GLU A 73 -24.30 -13.91 3.93
CA GLU A 73 -25.13 -15.11 4.10
C GLU A 73 -24.31 -16.39 3.92
N GLU A 74 -23.52 -16.49 2.85
CA GLU A 74 -22.61 -17.63 2.62
C GLU A 74 -21.66 -17.84 3.80
N ARG A 75 -21.09 -16.74 4.33
CA ARG A 75 -20.21 -16.76 5.51
C ARG A 75 -20.95 -17.24 6.76
N ASN A 76 -22.19 -16.81 6.96
CA ASN A 76 -22.98 -17.21 8.12
C ASN A 76 -23.37 -18.69 8.05
N ILE A 77 -23.78 -19.18 6.87
CA ILE A 77 -24.08 -20.60 6.64
C ILE A 77 -22.85 -21.46 6.92
N ALA A 78 -21.69 -21.08 6.39
CA ALA A 78 -20.43 -21.80 6.64
C ALA A 78 -20.07 -21.80 8.14
N ARG A 79 -20.18 -20.67 8.83
CA ARG A 79 -19.93 -20.58 10.28
C ARG A 79 -20.84 -21.49 11.09
N GLN A 80 -22.13 -21.55 10.77
CA GLN A 80 -23.08 -22.43 11.45
C GLN A 80 -22.77 -23.90 11.16
N ARG A 81 -22.48 -24.25 9.91
CA ARG A 81 -22.14 -25.62 9.48
C ARG A 81 -20.90 -26.16 10.18
N TYR A 82 -19.90 -25.30 10.41
CA TYR A 82 -18.63 -25.69 11.05
C TYR A 82 -18.59 -25.39 12.55
N ALA A 83 -19.73 -25.06 13.18
CA ALA A 83 -19.81 -24.85 14.61
C ALA A 83 -19.35 -26.11 15.36
N GLY A 84 -18.38 -25.96 16.26
CA GLY A 84 -17.81 -27.07 17.04
C GLY A 84 -16.76 -27.93 16.31
N ARG A 85 -16.41 -27.60 15.06
CA ARG A 85 -15.32 -28.27 14.34
C ARG A 85 -13.95 -27.83 14.90
N PRO A 86 -13.00 -28.75 15.15
CA PRO A 86 -11.64 -28.38 15.50
C PRO A 86 -10.87 -27.83 14.27
N GLY A 87 -10.01 -26.84 14.50
CA GLY A 87 -9.13 -26.24 13.49
C GLY A 87 -9.74 -25.08 12.68
N PRO A 88 -8.97 -24.46 11.77
CA PRO A 88 -9.42 -23.33 10.99
C PRO A 88 -10.44 -23.77 9.91
N SER A 89 -11.54 -23.03 9.78
CA SER A 89 -12.59 -23.31 8.79
C SER A 89 -12.76 -22.18 7.77
N LEU A 90 -12.55 -20.94 8.20
CA LEU A 90 -12.64 -19.75 7.36
C LEU A 90 -11.38 -18.91 7.47
N TYR A 91 -11.02 -18.28 6.36
CA TYR A 91 -9.95 -17.30 6.27
C TYR A 91 -10.43 -16.08 5.48
N THR A 92 -10.10 -14.86 5.92
CA THR A 92 -10.47 -13.64 5.19
C THR A 92 -9.18 -12.88 4.92
N PRO A 93 -8.78 -12.72 3.64
CA PRO A 93 -7.62 -11.90 3.33
C PRO A 93 -7.93 -10.41 3.54
N ASP A 94 -6.88 -9.63 3.80
CA ASP A 94 -7.02 -8.19 4.02
C ASP A 94 -7.41 -7.45 2.73
N PHE A 95 -6.82 -7.83 1.59
CA PHE A 95 -7.13 -7.20 0.30
C PHE A 95 -7.25 -8.19 -0.86
N SER A 96 -8.05 -7.81 -1.86
CA SER A 96 -7.92 -8.29 -3.24
C SER A 96 -7.60 -7.12 -4.15
N VAL A 97 -6.67 -7.31 -5.06
CA VAL A 97 -6.10 -6.30 -5.95
C VAL A 97 -6.23 -6.79 -7.38
N GLU A 98 -6.67 -5.92 -8.26
CA GLU A 98 -6.67 -6.14 -9.70
C GLU A 98 -5.55 -5.31 -10.33
N HIS A 99 -4.60 -6.00 -10.98
CA HIS A 99 -3.51 -5.36 -11.71
C HIS A 99 -3.93 -4.99 -13.14
N GLY A 100 -3.18 -4.07 -13.76
CA GLY A 100 -3.38 -3.60 -15.14
C GLY A 100 -3.37 -4.70 -16.20
N ASN A 101 -2.71 -5.82 -15.91
CA ASN A 101 -2.65 -7.02 -16.75
C ASN A 101 -3.72 -8.07 -16.41
N CYS A 102 -4.80 -7.67 -15.73
CA CYS A 102 -5.90 -8.53 -15.28
C CYS A 102 -5.48 -9.64 -14.29
N ARG A 103 -4.28 -9.57 -13.69
CA ARG A 103 -3.92 -10.48 -12.60
C ARG A 103 -4.69 -10.10 -11.33
N LEU A 104 -5.16 -11.12 -10.63
CA LEU A 104 -5.79 -11.01 -9.33
C LEU A 104 -4.79 -11.38 -8.25
N ILE A 105 -4.55 -10.46 -7.32
CA ILE A 105 -3.65 -10.67 -6.20
C ILE A 105 -4.45 -10.54 -4.92
N THR A 106 -4.26 -11.48 -4.00
CA THR A 106 -4.80 -11.44 -2.65
C THR A 106 -3.67 -11.16 -1.69
N ILE A 107 -3.86 -10.17 -0.82
CA ILE A 107 -2.82 -9.70 0.11
C ILE A 107 -3.26 -9.98 1.53
N GLU A 108 -2.36 -10.58 2.30
CA GLU A 108 -2.37 -10.60 3.77
C GLU A 108 -1.31 -9.64 4.30
N VAL A 109 -1.67 -8.76 5.22
CA VAL A 109 -0.75 -7.80 5.83
C VAL A 109 -0.27 -8.32 7.17
N LYS A 110 1.05 -8.37 7.36
CA LYS A 110 1.70 -8.73 8.62
C LYS A 110 2.64 -7.62 9.06
N LEU A 111 2.90 -7.54 10.36
CA LEU A 111 4.01 -6.73 10.86
C LEU A 111 5.31 -7.52 10.72
N LYS A 112 6.40 -6.84 10.37
CA LYS A 112 7.75 -7.42 10.34
C LYS A 112 8.10 -7.90 11.75
N GLY A 113 8.68 -9.10 11.84
CA GLY A 113 8.97 -9.73 13.13
C GLY A 113 7.79 -10.39 13.81
N PHE A 114 6.59 -10.38 13.21
CA PHE A 114 5.49 -11.22 13.69
C PHE A 114 5.87 -12.69 13.48
N PRO A 115 6.10 -13.47 14.55
CA PRO A 115 6.60 -14.84 14.42
C PRO A 115 5.58 -15.76 13.74
N GLY A 116 4.29 -15.41 13.79
CA GLY A 116 3.18 -16.28 13.42
C GLY A 116 3.17 -17.55 14.28
N GLN A 117 1.98 -18.11 14.52
CA GLN A 117 1.91 -19.46 15.06
C GLN A 117 1.92 -20.47 13.90
N ASN A 118 2.32 -21.72 14.15
CA ASN A 118 2.27 -22.78 13.13
C ASN A 118 0.86 -22.91 12.52
N ALA A 119 -0.17 -22.79 13.36
CA ALA A 119 -1.57 -22.81 12.93
C ALA A 119 -1.95 -21.64 12.00
N ASP A 120 -1.35 -20.45 12.17
CA ASP A 120 -1.58 -19.32 11.26
C ASP A 120 -0.96 -19.59 9.89
N HIS A 121 0.25 -20.16 9.87
CA HIS A 121 0.93 -20.53 8.64
C HIS A 121 0.16 -21.60 7.87
N GLU A 122 -0.25 -22.68 8.55
CA GLU A 122 -1.06 -23.74 7.94
C GLU A 122 -2.36 -23.20 7.35
N ARG A 123 -3.06 -22.32 8.08
CA ARG A 123 -4.28 -21.67 7.60
C ARG A 123 -4.02 -20.86 6.33
N MET A 124 -2.95 -20.06 6.30
CA MET A 124 -2.60 -19.26 5.13
C MET A 124 -2.17 -20.12 3.94
N THR A 125 -1.43 -21.21 4.17
CA THR A 125 -1.05 -22.16 3.12
C THR A 125 -2.29 -22.81 2.49
N GLN A 126 -3.23 -23.29 3.30
CA GLN A 126 -4.49 -23.84 2.80
C GLN A 126 -5.30 -22.79 2.02
N ALA A 127 -5.35 -21.55 2.53
CA ALA A 127 -6.02 -20.47 1.82
C ALA A 127 -5.37 -20.16 0.47
N ALA A 128 -4.04 -20.14 0.40
CA ALA A 128 -3.29 -19.90 -0.83
C ALA A 128 -3.59 -20.95 -1.91
N GLU A 129 -3.73 -22.22 -1.52
CA GLU A 129 -4.12 -23.30 -2.44
C GLU A 129 -5.52 -23.07 -3.03
N VAL A 130 -6.49 -22.71 -2.19
CA VAL A 130 -7.84 -22.39 -2.65
C VAL A 130 -7.82 -21.16 -3.55
N LEU A 131 -7.15 -20.09 -3.14
CA LEU A 131 -7.03 -18.84 -3.91
C LEU A 131 -6.43 -19.08 -5.30
N LYS A 132 -5.37 -19.89 -5.38
CA LYS A 132 -4.74 -20.27 -6.65
C LYS A 132 -5.71 -20.96 -7.60
N HIS A 133 -6.59 -21.83 -7.08
CA HIS A 133 -7.64 -22.47 -7.88
C HIS A 133 -8.61 -21.44 -8.51
N TYR A 134 -8.85 -20.32 -7.82
CA TYR A 134 -9.66 -19.21 -8.32
C TYR A 134 -8.85 -18.15 -9.11
N GLY A 135 -7.61 -18.46 -9.49
CA GLY A 135 -6.75 -17.56 -10.28
C GLY A 135 -6.15 -16.39 -9.50
N HIS A 136 -6.20 -16.44 -8.17
CA HIS A 136 -5.55 -15.46 -7.31
C HIS A 136 -4.11 -15.86 -6.99
N GLU A 137 -3.18 -14.94 -7.18
CA GLU A 137 -1.87 -14.98 -6.53
C GLU A 137 -2.03 -14.57 -5.05
N PHE A 138 -1.31 -15.21 -4.14
CA PHE A 138 -1.37 -14.89 -2.72
C PHE A 138 -0.05 -14.31 -2.23
N LEU A 139 -0.07 -13.07 -1.76
CA LEU A 139 1.10 -12.36 -1.24
C LEU A 139 0.92 -12.06 0.25
N ARG A 140 1.98 -12.27 1.02
CA ARG A 140 2.10 -11.78 2.39
C ARG A 140 2.97 -10.55 2.38
N VAL A 141 2.45 -9.42 2.81
CA VAL A 141 3.16 -8.14 2.82
C VAL A 141 3.56 -7.81 4.25
N TYR A 142 4.86 -7.60 4.47
CA TYR A 142 5.42 -7.34 5.79
C TYR A 142 5.72 -5.86 5.98
N ILE A 143 4.97 -5.21 6.87
CA ILE A 143 5.13 -3.80 7.21
C ILE A 143 6.07 -3.65 8.42
N PRO A 144 7.09 -2.80 8.35
CA PRO A 144 7.92 -2.46 9.52
C PRO A 144 7.05 -2.01 10.70
N ASP A 145 7.30 -2.58 11.88
CA ASP A 145 6.62 -2.23 13.12
C ASP A 145 7.11 -0.90 13.70
N ASP A 146 8.37 -0.54 13.46
CA ASP A 146 8.95 0.74 13.81
C ASP A 146 8.31 1.90 13.02
N LEU A 147 7.58 2.77 13.72
CA LEU A 147 6.95 3.97 13.16
C LEU A 147 7.97 5.01 12.66
N SER A 148 9.23 4.92 13.10
CA SER A 148 10.33 5.76 12.61
C SER A 148 10.84 5.33 11.23
N HIS A 149 10.45 4.12 10.78
CA HIS A 149 10.88 3.57 9.49
C HIS A 149 10.47 4.49 8.32
N PRO A 150 11.37 4.74 7.33
CA PRO A 150 11.12 5.66 6.22
C PRO A 150 9.79 5.45 5.49
N LEU A 151 9.42 4.18 5.25
CA LEU A 151 8.16 3.79 4.63
C LEU A 151 6.93 4.48 5.25
N HIS A 152 6.84 4.60 6.58
CA HIS A 152 5.67 5.22 7.24
C HIS A 152 5.57 6.72 6.93
N ALA A 153 6.70 7.44 6.98
CA ALA A 153 6.75 8.87 6.71
C ALA A 153 6.57 9.17 5.22
N ASN A 154 7.34 8.50 4.36
CA ASN A 154 7.37 8.75 2.92
C ASN A 154 6.02 8.45 2.27
N THR A 155 5.37 7.34 2.64
CA THR A 155 4.09 6.95 2.03
C THR A 155 3.02 8.00 2.27
N GLY A 156 2.94 8.58 3.47
CA GLY A 156 2.00 9.66 3.76
C GLY A 156 2.23 10.90 2.89
N LEU A 157 3.48 11.31 2.74
CA LEU A 157 3.86 12.48 1.94
C LEU A 157 3.56 12.27 0.45
N MET A 158 3.98 11.13 -0.10
CA MET A 158 3.73 10.77 -1.50
C MET A 158 2.24 10.63 -1.78
N TYR A 159 1.50 9.98 -0.89
CA TYR A 159 0.06 9.82 -1.05
C TYR A 159 -0.68 11.17 -1.07
N LEU A 160 -0.30 12.12 -0.22
CA LEU A 160 -0.88 13.46 -0.26
C LEU A 160 -0.52 14.20 -1.55
N ALA A 161 0.72 14.06 -2.03
CA ALA A 161 1.15 14.67 -3.28
C ALA A 161 0.42 14.08 -4.50
N SER A 162 0.15 12.77 -4.53
CA SER A 162 -0.57 12.14 -5.66
C SER A 162 -2.02 12.62 -5.77
N MET A 163 -2.62 13.09 -4.67
CA MET A 163 -3.98 13.67 -4.68
C MET A 163 -4.02 15.12 -5.17
N ARG A 164 -2.87 15.80 -5.27
CA ARG A 164 -2.79 17.22 -5.60
C ARG A 164 -2.44 17.44 -7.07
N LYS A 165 -3.44 17.85 -7.86
CA LYS A 165 -3.25 18.19 -9.29
C LYS A 165 -2.48 19.49 -9.50
N ASP A 166 -2.53 20.40 -8.54
CA ASP A 166 -1.94 21.73 -8.60
C ASP A 166 -0.41 21.74 -8.39
N VAL A 167 0.17 20.63 -7.94
CA VAL A 167 1.62 20.48 -7.73
C VAL A 167 2.28 19.60 -8.78
N ARG A 168 1.59 19.28 -9.88
CA ARG A 168 2.17 18.49 -10.97
C ARG A 168 3.41 19.19 -11.56
N PRO A 169 4.53 18.48 -11.76
CA PRO A 169 5.73 19.08 -12.37
C PRO A 169 5.47 19.56 -13.79
N THR A 170 5.97 20.75 -14.12
CA THR A 170 5.96 21.29 -15.48
C THR A 170 7.08 20.68 -16.32
N THR A 171 6.99 20.79 -17.65
CA THR A 171 8.06 20.35 -18.56
C THR A 171 9.39 21.02 -18.23
N ASP A 172 9.40 22.32 -17.92
CA ASP A 172 10.61 23.05 -17.54
C ASP A 172 11.32 22.45 -16.31
N VAL A 173 10.55 21.94 -15.34
CA VAL A 173 11.09 21.26 -14.16
C VAL A 173 11.71 19.92 -14.56
N VAL A 174 11.08 19.18 -15.46
CA VAL A 174 11.61 17.90 -15.97
C VAL A 174 12.93 18.13 -16.71
N ASP A 175 12.96 19.06 -17.68
CA ASP A 175 14.16 19.39 -18.45
C ASP A 175 15.31 19.93 -17.58
N ARG A 176 14.96 20.59 -16.46
CA ARG A 176 15.97 21.05 -15.49
C ARG A 176 16.52 19.90 -14.64
N VAL A 177 15.70 18.92 -14.26
CA VAL A 177 16.17 17.72 -13.55
C VAL A 177 17.18 16.95 -14.38
N GLU A 178 16.94 16.80 -15.69
CA GLU A 178 17.85 16.10 -16.59
C GLU A 178 19.22 16.80 -16.66
N ARG A 179 19.23 18.12 -16.89
CA ARG A 179 20.48 18.91 -16.88
C ARG A 179 21.23 18.83 -15.56
N LEU A 180 20.54 18.91 -14.42
CA LEU A 180 21.18 18.77 -13.11
C LEU A 180 21.80 17.38 -12.93
N ALA A 181 21.16 16.33 -13.45
CA ALA A 181 21.70 14.99 -13.40
C ALA A 181 22.98 14.86 -14.25
N ASP A 182 23.01 15.47 -15.43
CA ASP A 182 24.20 15.55 -16.29
C ASP A 182 25.34 16.33 -15.61
N ASP A 183 24.99 17.40 -14.87
CA ASP A 183 25.92 18.19 -14.05
C ASP A 183 26.38 17.49 -12.76
N GLY A 184 25.88 16.28 -12.49
CA GLY A 184 26.34 15.43 -11.38
C GLY A 184 25.49 15.47 -10.11
N ALA A 185 24.27 16.02 -10.13
CA ALA A 185 23.35 15.96 -8.99
C ALA A 185 22.98 14.49 -8.67
N ARG A 186 23.05 14.10 -7.39
CA ARG A 186 22.76 12.70 -6.95
C ARG A 186 21.93 12.63 -5.67
N THR A 187 21.72 13.76 -4.99
CA THR A 187 21.01 13.82 -3.71
C THR A 187 19.80 14.75 -3.78
N VAL A 188 18.85 14.57 -2.86
CA VAL A 188 17.70 15.46 -2.74
C VAL A 188 18.13 16.93 -2.62
N ALA A 189 19.19 17.22 -1.85
CA ALA A 189 19.71 18.57 -1.69
C ALA A 189 20.19 19.16 -3.02
N ASP A 190 20.92 18.39 -3.83
CA ASP A 190 21.40 18.84 -5.14
C ASP A 190 20.24 19.28 -6.04
N TYR A 191 19.20 18.44 -6.14
CA TYR A 191 18.03 18.75 -6.96
C TYR A 191 17.19 19.89 -6.39
N VAL A 192 16.98 19.94 -5.07
CA VAL A 192 16.25 21.04 -4.41
C VAL A 192 16.91 22.38 -4.68
N THR A 193 18.22 22.46 -4.45
CA THR A 193 19.00 23.67 -4.66
C THR A 193 19.06 24.03 -6.15
N GLY A 194 19.33 23.05 -7.02
CA GLY A 194 19.46 23.27 -8.46
C GLY A 194 18.17 23.66 -9.17
N LEU A 195 17.01 23.23 -8.64
CA LEU A 195 15.67 23.60 -9.13
C LEU A 195 15.12 24.87 -8.46
N GLY A 196 15.68 25.31 -7.33
CA GLY A 196 15.17 26.44 -6.55
C GLY A 196 13.78 26.16 -5.94
N ILE A 197 13.51 24.93 -5.52
CA ILE A 197 12.22 24.50 -4.95
C ILE A 197 12.31 24.24 -3.45
N SER A 198 11.16 24.07 -2.78
CA SER A 198 11.12 23.54 -1.41
C SER A 198 11.26 22.01 -1.43
N VAL A 199 11.83 21.45 -0.36
CA VAL A 199 11.85 20.00 -0.12
C VAL A 199 10.44 19.39 -0.07
N ASP A 200 9.43 20.17 0.30
CA ASP A 200 8.02 19.73 0.33
C ASP A 200 7.47 19.39 -1.06
N TYR A 201 8.15 19.81 -2.13
CA TYR A 201 7.77 19.51 -3.52
C TYR A 201 8.30 18.14 -4.00
N LEU A 202 9.28 17.55 -3.31
CA LEU A 202 9.91 16.28 -3.69
C LEU A 202 8.92 15.12 -3.83
N PRO A 203 7.96 14.92 -2.90
CA PRO A 203 6.96 13.88 -3.06
C PRO A 203 6.20 14.01 -4.39
N SER A 204 5.97 15.23 -4.89
CA SER A 204 5.35 15.43 -6.21
C SER A 204 6.25 14.97 -7.36
N LEU A 205 7.55 15.28 -7.29
CA LEU A 205 8.53 14.81 -8.29
C LEU A 205 8.61 13.27 -8.31
N LEU A 206 8.53 12.62 -7.15
CA LEU A 206 8.56 11.16 -7.02
C LEU A 206 7.29 10.51 -7.57
N VAL A 207 6.09 11.00 -7.22
CA VAL A 207 4.83 10.36 -7.66
C VAL A 207 4.51 10.58 -9.13
N HIS A 208 5.13 11.59 -9.77
CA HIS A 208 4.98 11.85 -11.20
C HIS A 208 6.13 11.27 -12.04
N GLY A 209 7.04 10.50 -11.45
CA GLY A 209 8.13 9.85 -12.20
C GLY A 209 9.15 10.82 -12.76
N VAL A 210 9.32 11.99 -12.15
CA VAL A 210 10.43 12.90 -12.48
C VAL A 210 11.70 12.43 -11.79
N LEU A 211 11.58 12.07 -10.51
CA LEU A 211 12.65 11.51 -9.70
C LEU A 211 12.27 10.11 -9.19
N SER A 212 13.29 9.30 -8.91
CA SER A 212 13.20 7.97 -8.32
C SER A 212 14.11 7.89 -7.09
N MET A 213 13.61 7.25 -6.04
CA MET A 213 14.33 7.03 -4.79
C MET A 213 13.89 5.69 -4.20
N ASP A 214 14.78 5.00 -3.50
CA ASP A 214 14.38 3.89 -2.64
C ASP A 214 13.69 4.41 -1.36
N VAL A 215 12.39 4.58 -1.45
CA VAL A 215 11.53 5.11 -0.37
C VAL A 215 11.32 4.14 0.80
N ILE A 216 11.78 2.88 0.67
CA ILE A 216 11.76 1.91 1.77
C ILE A 216 12.96 2.16 2.69
N THR A 217 14.15 2.35 2.12
CA THR A 217 15.42 2.43 2.84
C THR A 217 15.80 3.87 3.23
N HIS A 218 15.44 4.86 2.40
CA HIS A 218 15.79 6.25 2.62
C HIS A 218 14.57 7.10 2.96
N ARG A 219 14.67 7.91 4.01
CA ARG A 219 13.72 8.98 4.30
C ARG A 219 13.85 10.07 3.24
N ILE A 220 12.78 10.78 2.87
CA ILE A 220 12.91 11.97 2.01
C ILE A 220 13.59 13.09 2.82
N GLU A 221 14.90 13.22 2.66
CA GLU A 221 15.75 14.22 3.33
C GLU A 221 16.94 14.60 2.44
N GLY A 222 17.60 15.72 2.70
CA GLY A 222 18.58 16.33 1.79
C GLY A 222 19.70 15.41 1.30
N ARG A 223 20.23 14.53 2.16
CA ARG A 223 21.32 13.61 1.80
C ARG A 223 20.85 12.34 1.08
N SER A 224 19.55 12.14 0.94
CA SER A 224 19.03 10.89 0.38
C SER A 224 19.35 10.78 -1.11
N PRO A 225 19.82 9.61 -1.55
CA PRO A 225 20.16 9.38 -2.95
C PRO A 225 18.89 9.41 -3.80
N VAL A 226 18.96 10.08 -4.94
CA VAL A 226 17.84 10.21 -5.87
C VAL A 226 18.39 10.32 -7.28
N THR A 227 17.66 9.78 -8.25
CA THR A 227 18.02 9.83 -9.66
C THR A 227 16.82 10.29 -10.48
N PRO A 228 17.01 10.81 -11.71
CA PRO A 228 15.89 11.01 -12.61
C PRO A 228 15.21 9.67 -12.89
N ALA A 229 13.87 9.69 -13.00
CA ALA A 229 13.10 8.50 -13.30
C ALA A 229 12.61 8.45 -14.76
N TYR A 230 12.73 9.56 -15.50
CA TYR A 230 12.38 9.64 -16.93
C TYR A 230 10.96 9.12 -17.23
N GLY A 231 10.00 9.45 -16.35
CA GLY A 231 8.61 8.99 -16.43
C GLY A 231 8.34 7.60 -15.84
N SER A 232 9.37 6.87 -15.42
CA SER A 232 9.21 5.59 -14.72
C SER A 232 8.59 5.80 -13.34
N LEU A 233 7.70 4.87 -12.96
CA LEU A 233 7.06 4.80 -11.66
C LEU A 233 7.40 3.50 -10.91
N GLN A 234 8.43 2.77 -11.36
CA GLN A 234 8.81 1.48 -10.79
C GLN A 234 9.20 1.55 -9.31
N HIS A 235 9.73 2.69 -8.83
CA HIS A 235 10.03 2.89 -7.42
C HIS A 235 8.78 2.95 -6.52
N LEU A 236 7.59 3.08 -7.10
CA LEU A 236 6.31 3.04 -6.39
C LEU A 236 5.67 1.64 -6.35
N GLU A 237 6.28 0.65 -7.01
CA GLU A 237 5.86 -0.77 -7.01
C GLU A 237 6.27 -1.45 -5.69
N LEU A 238 5.84 -0.88 -4.57
CA LEU A 238 6.38 -1.16 -3.24
C LEU A 238 5.83 -2.45 -2.62
N VAL A 239 4.64 -2.88 -3.01
CA VAL A 239 3.99 -4.08 -2.46
C VAL A 239 4.83 -5.34 -2.72
N ASP A 240 5.37 -5.48 -3.94
CA ASP A 240 6.21 -6.63 -4.31
C ASP A 240 7.54 -6.62 -3.56
N ARG A 241 8.09 -5.42 -3.28
CA ARG A 241 9.32 -5.29 -2.50
C ARG A 241 9.14 -5.60 -1.01
N LEU A 242 7.89 -5.62 -0.55
CA LEU A 242 7.51 -5.91 0.83
C LEU A 242 6.91 -7.31 0.98
N SER A 243 6.79 -8.08 -0.11
CA SER A 243 6.23 -9.43 -0.08
C SER A 243 7.28 -10.51 0.17
N ALA A 244 6.84 -11.67 0.71
CA ALA A 244 7.69 -12.85 0.94
C ALA A 244 6.98 -14.18 0.65
#